data_AF-M9X5K5-F1
#
_entry.id   AF-M9X5K5-F1
#
_cell.length_a   1.000
_cell.length_b   1.000
_cell.length_c   1.000
_cell.angle_alpha   90.00
_cell.angle_beta   90.00
_cell.angle_gamma   90.00
#
_symmetry.space_group_name_H-M   'P 1'
#
loop_
_entity.id
_entity.type
_entity.pdbx_description
1 polymer ?
#
loop_
_entity_poly.entity_id
_entity_poly.type
_entity_poly.pdbx_seq_one_letter_code
_entity_poly.pdbx_strand_id
1 'polypeptide(L)'
;MGVREGFAGLLVGNFVGLNAASILPYTRLGGTFLGTSRDPGFRAKLPEALRALQAADINHLMVLGGNGSLQGARILAQAGLCVVGLPATIDNDVAASEESIGFDTALNLGLLLLDQFRDTAESLPRLCALETLGGSTGFLARAVGQAGGADALLLPEEPLPLERLLEITQTAVARHRFALIVASEGYPGLEATLEALSERVGLRLRFARPSHTLRGGRPSARDRLLARVLAEAGVEHLANHRSGALLIQQGQPVLVPFEQLEPYKTPFGQV
;
A
#
# COMPACT_ATOMS: atom_id res chain seq x y z
N MET A 1 17.23 -18.78 -3.28
CA MET A 1 16.90 -18.43 -4.68
C MET A 1 15.96 -17.25 -4.68
N GLY A 2 15.97 -16.42 -5.72
CA GLY A 2 14.95 -15.41 -6.00
C GLY A 2 14.13 -15.82 -7.22
N VAL A 3 12.86 -15.42 -7.27
CA VAL A 3 11.98 -15.59 -8.43
C VAL A 3 11.84 -14.23 -9.11
N ARG A 4 12.25 -14.11 -10.37
CA ARG A 4 12.08 -12.86 -11.12
C ARG A 4 10.64 -12.73 -11.61
N GLU A 5 10.15 -11.50 -11.77
CA GLU A 5 8.82 -11.19 -12.31
C GLU A 5 7.68 -11.97 -11.61
N GLY A 6 7.75 -12.09 -10.29
CA GLY A 6 6.68 -12.66 -9.45
C GLY A 6 6.19 -14.04 -9.90
N PHE A 7 4.85 -14.22 -9.87
CA PHE A 7 4.23 -15.49 -10.26
C PHE A 7 4.42 -15.83 -11.74
N ALA A 8 4.49 -14.85 -12.64
CA ALA A 8 4.74 -15.14 -14.05
C ALA A 8 6.11 -15.80 -14.25
N GLY A 9 7.14 -15.30 -13.57
CA GLY A 9 8.44 -15.96 -13.60
C GLY A 9 8.49 -17.29 -12.85
N LEU A 10 7.70 -17.46 -11.79
CA LEU A 10 7.56 -18.75 -11.12
C LEU A 10 7.09 -19.85 -12.08
N LEU A 11 6.07 -19.55 -12.87
CA LEU A 11 5.45 -20.49 -13.81
C LEU A 11 6.43 -21.01 -14.87
N VAL A 12 7.38 -20.17 -15.28
CA VAL A 12 8.40 -20.51 -16.29
C VAL A 12 9.75 -20.88 -15.67
N GLY A 13 9.86 -20.97 -14.34
CA GLY A 13 11.09 -21.33 -13.64
C GLY A 13 12.20 -20.26 -13.73
N ASN A 14 11.84 -18.98 -13.80
CA ASN A 14 12.78 -17.86 -13.85
C ASN A 14 13.43 -17.58 -12.47
N PHE A 15 14.28 -18.51 -12.06
CA PHE A 15 14.97 -18.46 -10.78
C PHE A 15 16.37 -17.87 -10.92
N VAL A 16 16.79 -17.09 -9.91
CA VAL A 16 18.12 -16.50 -9.83
C VAL A 16 18.77 -16.83 -8.49
N GLY A 17 20.06 -17.20 -8.53
CA GLY A 17 20.86 -17.37 -7.33
C GLY A 17 21.03 -16.04 -6.59
N LEU A 18 20.84 -16.04 -5.28
CA LEU A 18 21.01 -14.86 -4.43
C LEU A 18 22.09 -15.13 -3.39
N ASN A 19 22.97 -14.15 -3.18
CA ASN A 19 23.94 -14.14 -2.09
C ASN A 19 23.99 -12.75 -1.45
N ALA A 20 24.65 -12.63 -0.30
CA ALA A 20 24.72 -11.38 0.45
C ALA A 20 25.29 -10.22 -0.39
N ALA A 21 26.35 -10.49 -1.18
CA ALA A 21 26.99 -9.48 -2.03
C ALA A 21 26.06 -9.01 -3.16
N SER A 22 25.26 -9.91 -3.75
CA SER A 22 24.32 -9.56 -4.80
C SER A 22 23.12 -8.76 -4.29
N ILE A 23 22.73 -8.91 -3.01
CA ILE A 23 21.55 -8.24 -2.43
C ILE A 23 21.89 -6.90 -1.79
N LEU A 24 23.08 -6.75 -1.20
CA LEU A 24 23.46 -5.59 -0.40
C LEU A 24 23.17 -4.22 -1.06
N PRO A 25 23.41 -4.02 -2.37
CA PRO A 25 23.12 -2.74 -3.03
C PRO A 25 21.64 -2.32 -3.00
N TYR A 26 20.71 -3.27 -2.89
CA TYR A 26 19.27 -3.01 -2.99
C TYR A 26 18.62 -2.63 -1.67
N THR A 27 19.31 -2.82 -0.54
CA THR A 27 18.77 -2.59 0.83
C THR A 27 18.26 -1.16 1.09
N ARG A 28 18.67 -0.19 0.27
CA ARG A 28 18.29 1.23 0.38
C ARG A 28 17.46 1.72 -0.80
N LEU A 29 17.22 0.87 -1.79
CA LEU A 29 16.52 1.24 -3.01
C LEU A 29 15.03 0.94 -2.85
N GLY A 30 14.19 1.78 -3.46
CA GLY A 30 12.78 1.45 -3.66
C GLY A 30 12.57 0.48 -4.81
N GLY A 31 11.33 0.02 -4.95
CA GLY A 31 10.96 -1.00 -5.94
C GLY A 31 11.50 -2.39 -5.58
N THR A 32 11.51 -3.28 -6.57
CA THR A 32 12.00 -4.65 -6.42
C THR A 32 12.98 -4.98 -7.55
N PHE A 33 14.18 -5.44 -7.19
CA PHE A 33 15.19 -5.87 -8.17
C PHE A 33 14.88 -7.23 -8.81
N LEU A 34 13.93 -7.97 -8.22
CA LEU A 34 13.38 -9.19 -8.79
C LEU A 34 12.29 -8.89 -9.82
N GLY A 35 11.75 -7.67 -9.88
CA GLY A 35 10.61 -7.34 -10.74
C GLY A 35 9.30 -7.85 -10.15
N THR A 36 8.20 -7.60 -10.85
CA THR A 36 6.84 -7.98 -10.44
C THR A 36 5.94 -8.12 -11.66
N SER A 37 4.97 -9.01 -11.58
CA SER A 37 4.01 -9.28 -12.64
C SER A 37 2.61 -9.36 -12.09
N ARG A 38 1.61 -8.99 -12.89
CA ARG A 38 0.22 -9.39 -12.64
C ARG A 38 -0.03 -10.74 -13.32
N ASP A 39 -0.45 -11.73 -12.55
CA ASP A 39 -0.83 -13.04 -13.08
C ASP A 39 -2.26 -13.41 -12.66
N PRO A 40 -3.28 -12.89 -13.34
CA PRO A 40 -4.66 -13.27 -13.08
C PRO A 40 -4.88 -14.74 -13.42
N GLY A 41 -5.73 -15.41 -12.63
CA GLY A 41 -6.05 -16.83 -12.86
C GLY A 41 -4.96 -17.81 -12.44
N PHE A 42 -4.03 -17.42 -11.56
CA PHE A 42 -2.93 -18.26 -11.07
C PHE A 42 -3.38 -19.66 -10.59
N ARG A 43 -4.59 -19.80 -10.03
CA ARG A 43 -5.15 -21.10 -9.61
C ARG A 43 -5.18 -22.15 -10.73
N ALA A 44 -5.50 -21.74 -11.96
CA ALA A 44 -5.53 -22.66 -13.10
C ALA A 44 -4.11 -23.11 -13.52
N LYS A 45 -3.10 -22.31 -13.17
CA LYS A 45 -1.69 -22.51 -13.53
C LYS A 45 -0.87 -23.15 -12.42
N LEU A 46 -1.51 -23.50 -11.29
CA LEU A 46 -0.86 -24.14 -10.15
C LEU A 46 -0.01 -25.38 -10.54
N PRO A 47 -0.44 -26.28 -11.45
CA PRO A 47 0.39 -27.42 -11.85
C PRO A 47 1.73 -27.02 -12.51
N GLU A 48 1.78 -25.88 -13.21
CA GLU A 48 3.01 -25.35 -13.79
C GLU A 48 3.96 -24.83 -12.71
N ALA A 49 3.42 -24.06 -11.76
CA ALA A 49 4.18 -23.56 -10.62
C ALA A 49 4.79 -24.70 -9.79
N LEU A 50 4.00 -25.75 -9.48
CA LEU A 50 4.49 -26.90 -8.70
C LEU A 50 5.60 -27.66 -9.44
N ARG A 51 5.46 -27.86 -10.76
CA ARG A 51 6.52 -28.48 -11.58
C ARG A 51 7.80 -27.65 -11.59
N ALA A 52 7.70 -26.34 -11.74
CA ALA A 52 8.87 -25.45 -11.74
C ALA A 52 9.59 -25.47 -10.38
N LEU A 53 8.84 -25.44 -9.28
CA LEU A 53 9.38 -25.52 -7.93
C LEU A 53 10.05 -26.87 -7.65
N GLN A 54 9.41 -27.97 -8.03
CA GLN A 54 9.97 -29.30 -7.90
C GLN A 54 11.27 -29.46 -8.72
N ALA A 55 11.29 -28.98 -9.96
CA ALA A 55 12.47 -29.04 -10.81
C ALA A 55 13.66 -28.24 -10.26
N ALA A 56 13.39 -27.19 -9.47
CA ALA A 56 14.39 -26.36 -8.82
C ALA A 56 14.71 -26.77 -7.37
N ASP A 57 14.12 -27.87 -6.88
CA ASP A 57 14.23 -28.34 -5.49
C ASP A 57 13.85 -27.25 -4.45
N ILE A 58 12.81 -26.47 -4.75
CA ILE A 58 12.29 -25.41 -3.87
C ILE A 58 11.02 -25.92 -3.18
N ASN A 59 11.08 -26.03 -1.86
CA ASN A 59 10.03 -26.55 -0.99
C ASN A 59 9.41 -25.50 -0.04
N HIS A 60 10.05 -24.33 0.10
CA HIS A 60 9.61 -23.22 0.94
C HIS A 60 9.59 -21.92 0.14
N LEU A 61 8.52 -21.12 0.28
CA LEU A 61 8.41 -19.82 -0.37
C LEU A 61 8.09 -18.71 0.61
N MET A 62 8.76 -17.58 0.42
CA MET A 62 8.35 -16.31 1.00
C MET A 62 7.78 -15.43 -0.13
N VAL A 63 6.52 -15.01 -0.01
CA VAL A 63 5.82 -14.20 -1.02
C VAL A 63 5.59 -12.81 -0.47
N LEU A 64 6.11 -11.79 -1.14
CA LEU A 64 5.93 -10.38 -0.75
C LEU A 64 4.96 -9.72 -1.71
N GLY A 65 3.92 -9.04 -1.21
CA GLY A 65 3.02 -8.24 -2.03
C GLY A 65 1.72 -7.87 -1.32
N GLY A 66 0.77 -7.32 -2.08
CA GLY A 66 -0.57 -7.02 -1.60
C GLY A 66 -1.52 -8.22 -1.65
N ASN A 67 -2.82 -7.94 -1.54
CA ASN A 67 -3.90 -8.93 -1.48
C ASN A 67 -3.83 -10.01 -2.58
N GLY A 68 -3.60 -9.63 -3.84
CA GLY A 68 -3.46 -10.59 -4.94
C GLY A 68 -2.27 -11.55 -4.78
N SER A 69 -1.14 -11.07 -4.24
CA SER A 69 0.02 -11.94 -3.99
C SER A 69 -0.22 -12.89 -2.83
N LEU A 70 -0.86 -12.42 -1.76
CA LEU A 70 -1.23 -13.25 -0.61
C LEU A 70 -2.26 -14.33 -1.01
N GLN A 71 -3.16 -14.03 -1.95
CA GLN A 71 -4.05 -15.04 -2.52
C GLN A 71 -3.28 -16.10 -3.32
N GLY A 72 -2.27 -15.72 -4.10
CA GLY A 72 -1.37 -16.67 -4.76
C GLY A 72 -0.61 -17.54 -3.77
N ALA A 73 -0.12 -16.94 -2.68
CA ALA A 73 0.53 -17.64 -1.58
C ALA A 73 -0.41 -18.67 -0.90
N ARG A 74 -1.66 -18.28 -0.64
CA ARG A 74 -2.71 -19.18 -0.14
C ARG A 74 -2.94 -20.37 -1.05
N ILE A 75 -3.01 -20.15 -2.37
CA ILE A 75 -3.20 -21.23 -3.35
C ILE A 75 -2.04 -22.24 -3.29
N LEU A 76 -0.80 -21.77 -3.19
CA LEU A 76 0.37 -22.65 -3.05
C LEU A 76 0.35 -23.40 -1.72
N ALA A 77 0.01 -22.72 -0.62
CA ALA A 77 -0.10 -23.35 0.70
C ALA A 77 -1.16 -24.47 0.72
N GLN A 78 -2.32 -24.24 0.10
CA GLN A 78 -3.37 -25.25 -0.06
C GLN A 78 -2.92 -26.46 -0.89
N ALA A 79 -1.91 -26.30 -1.75
CA ALA A 79 -1.31 -27.38 -2.51
C ALA A 79 -0.24 -28.17 -1.73
N GLY A 80 -0.01 -27.84 -0.46
CA GLY A 80 0.95 -28.53 0.42
C GLY A 80 2.34 -27.91 0.46
N LEU A 81 2.58 -26.76 -0.17
CA LEU A 81 3.84 -26.03 -0.03
C LEU A 81 3.90 -25.26 1.29
N CYS A 82 5.09 -25.16 1.87
CA CYS A 82 5.31 -24.28 3.01
C CYS A 82 5.50 -22.84 2.51
N VAL A 83 4.57 -21.95 2.85
CA VAL A 83 4.54 -20.58 2.30
C VAL A 83 4.26 -19.56 3.40
N VAL A 84 5.11 -18.53 3.47
CA VAL A 84 4.87 -17.34 4.30
C VAL A 84 4.63 -16.14 3.39
N GLY A 85 3.50 -15.45 3.59
CA GLY A 85 3.15 -14.23 2.87
C GLY A 85 3.46 -12.98 3.71
N LEU A 86 4.10 -11.97 3.13
CA LEU A 86 4.38 -10.69 3.79
C LEU A 86 3.63 -9.54 3.09
N PRO A 87 2.92 -8.66 3.83
CA PRO A 87 2.21 -7.53 3.24
C PRO A 87 3.20 -6.47 2.75
N ALA A 88 3.28 -6.31 1.43
CA ALA A 88 4.07 -5.29 0.76
C ALA A 88 3.21 -4.53 -0.26
N THR A 89 2.62 -3.44 0.20
CA THR A 89 1.74 -2.54 -0.55
C THR A 89 1.74 -1.16 0.11
N ILE A 90 1.55 -0.11 -0.68
CA ILE A 90 1.39 1.26 -0.18
C ILE A 90 -0.05 1.55 0.26
N ASP A 91 -1.00 0.66 -0.06
CA ASP A 91 -2.42 0.91 0.15
C ASP A 91 -2.84 0.62 1.61
N ASN A 92 -2.03 -0.17 2.34
CA ASN A 92 -2.28 -0.61 3.72
C ASN A 92 -3.66 -1.23 3.95
N ASP A 93 -4.14 -1.96 2.93
CA ASP A 93 -5.46 -2.56 2.79
C ASP A 93 -5.47 -4.08 3.05
N VAL A 94 -4.35 -4.65 3.51
CA VAL A 94 -4.28 -6.07 3.89
C VAL A 94 -5.02 -6.29 5.20
N ALA A 95 -6.03 -7.15 5.16
CA ALA A 95 -6.87 -7.44 6.32
C ALA A 95 -6.06 -7.94 7.52
N ALA A 96 -6.51 -7.57 8.72
CA ALA A 96 -5.90 -7.96 9.99
C ALA A 96 -4.43 -7.52 10.19
N SER A 97 -3.86 -6.70 9.30
CA SER A 97 -2.55 -6.06 9.47
C SER A 97 -2.71 -4.58 9.77
N GLU A 98 -2.05 -4.07 10.80
CA GLU A 98 -2.00 -2.63 11.12
C GLU A 98 -1.17 -1.86 10.09
N GLU A 99 -0.08 -2.45 9.63
CA GLU A 99 0.90 -1.86 8.72
C GLU A 99 1.25 -2.79 7.54
N SER A 100 1.67 -2.21 6.43
CA SER A 100 2.24 -2.91 5.27
C SER A 100 3.52 -2.23 4.81
N ILE A 101 4.46 -3.02 4.28
CA ILE A 101 5.74 -2.50 3.77
C ILE A 101 5.46 -1.57 2.59
N GLY A 102 5.92 -0.32 2.70
CA GLY A 102 5.80 0.74 1.70
C GLY A 102 4.81 1.84 2.08
N PHE A 103 3.91 1.57 3.03
CA PHE A 103 2.89 2.54 3.44
C PHE A 103 3.51 3.79 4.07
N ASP A 104 4.46 3.62 4.99
CA ASP A 104 5.08 4.76 5.68
C ASP A 104 5.89 5.64 4.70
N THR A 105 6.57 5.04 3.73
CA THR A 105 7.28 5.79 2.68
C THR A 105 6.31 6.61 1.83
N ALA A 106 5.17 6.03 1.42
CA ALA A 106 4.16 6.75 0.65
C ALA A 106 3.50 7.87 1.47
N LEU A 107 3.24 7.63 2.76
CA LEU A 107 2.74 8.62 3.72
C LEU A 107 3.68 9.82 3.81
N ASN A 108 4.98 9.59 4.02
CA ASN A 108 5.96 10.67 4.13
C ASN A 108 6.08 11.51 2.85
N LEU A 109 5.95 10.89 1.67
CA LEU A 109 5.88 11.65 0.42
C LEU A 109 4.59 12.47 0.31
N GLY A 110 3.44 11.90 0.73
CA GLY A 110 2.18 12.62 0.80
C GLY A 110 2.25 13.85 1.72
N LEU A 111 2.88 13.71 2.89
CA LEU A 111 3.12 14.81 3.83
C LEU A 111 3.99 15.90 3.23
N LEU A 112 5.12 15.53 2.60
CA LEU A 112 6.01 16.48 1.92
C LEU A 112 5.26 17.31 0.87
N LEU A 113 4.39 16.68 0.08
CA LEU A 113 3.61 17.36 -0.94
C LEU A 113 2.54 18.27 -0.35
N LEU A 114 1.89 17.84 0.74
CA LEU A 114 0.87 18.64 1.42
C LEU A 114 1.47 19.88 2.09
N ASP A 115 2.65 19.75 2.71
CA ASP A 115 3.38 20.88 3.31
C ASP A 115 3.75 21.91 2.24
N GLN A 116 4.23 21.48 1.07
CA GLN A 116 4.50 22.38 -0.05
C GLN A 116 3.23 23.12 -0.52
N PHE A 117 2.08 22.44 -0.50
CA PHE A 117 0.82 23.13 -0.79
C PHE A 117 0.48 24.18 0.26
N ARG A 118 0.66 23.87 1.55
CA ARG A 118 0.45 24.82 2.65
C ARG A 118 1.29 26.08 2.47
N ASP A 119 2.60 25.95 2.27
CA ASP A 119 3.51 27.09 2.08
C ASP A 119 3.07 28.02 0.95
N THR A 120 2.62 27.44 -0.17
CA THR A 120 2.14 28.23 -1.32
C THR A 120 0.79 28.87 -1.07
N ALA A 121 -0.10 28.21 -0.31
CA ALA A 121 -1.44 28.68 -0.02
C ALA A 121 -1.45 29.80 1.02
N GLU A 122 -0.51 29.79 1.96
CA GLU A 122 -0.26 30.90 2.90
C GLU A 122 0.17 32.17 2.17
N SER A 123 0.99 32.04 1.13
CA SER A 123 1.45 33.16 0.30
C SER A 123 0.35 33.69 -0.63
N LEU A 124 -0.43 32.78 -1.22
CA LEU A 124 -1.48 33.11 -2.17
C LEU A 124 -2.70 32.21 -1.93
N PRO A 125 -3.78 32.75 -1.34
CA PRO A 125 -5.02 32.04 -1.03
C PRO A 125 -5.55 31.16 -2.16
N ARG A 126 -5.67 29.86 -1.90
CA ARG A 126 -6.07 28.82 -2.87
C ARG A 126 -6.87 27.72 -2.18
N LEU A 127 -7.62 26.97 -2.98
CA LEU A 127 -8.10 25.65 -2.58
C LEU A 127 -7.07 24.63 -3.08
N CYS A 128 -6.32 23.99 -2.19
CA CYS A 128 -5.32 23.00 -2.57
C CYS A 128 -5.87 21.59 -2.31
N ALA A 129 -5.72 20.71 -3.29
CA ALA A 129 -6.15 19.32 -3.20
C ALA A 129 -5.01 18.38 -3.61
N LEU A 130 -4.76 17.36 -2.80
CA LEU A 130 -3.79 16.29 -3.05
C LEU A 130 -4.52 14.95 -3.20
N GLU A 131 -4.42 14.34 -4.37
CA GLU A 131 -4.85 12.95 -4.56
C GLU A 131 -3.75 11.98 -4.11
N THR A 132 -4.09 11.01 -3.28
CA THR A 132 -3.24 9.86 -2.97
C THR A 132 -3.71 8.64 -3.75
N LEU A 133 -2.80 7.70 -3.97
CA LEU A 133 -3.18 6.33 -4.34
C LEU A 133 -3.89 5.64 -3.16
N GLY A 134 -4.41 4.44 -3.43
CA GLY A 134 -5.07 3.58 -2.43
C GLY A 134 -6.01 2.56 -3.04
N GLY A 135 -6.07 2.46 -4.38
CA GLY A 135 -7.03 1.64 -5.09
C GLY A 135 -8.46 2.05 -4.75
N SER A 136 -9.22 1.12 -4.18
CA SER A 136 -10.58 1.35 -3.73
C SER A 136 -10.68 1.77 -2.24
N THR A 137 -9.56 2.10 -1.61
CA THR A 137 -9.50 2.43 -0.17
C THR A 137 -8.89 3.79 0.11
N GLY A 138 -9.17 4.33 1.29
CA GLY A 138 -8.77 5.66 1.75
C GLY A 138 -7.70 5.65 2.84
N PHE A 139 -7.05 4.53 3.16
CA PHE A 139 -6.11 4.44 4.28
C PHE A 139 -4.94 5.43 4.15
N LEU A 140 -4.32 5.52 2.96
CA LEU A 140 -3.23 6.46 2.71
C LEU A 140 -3.73 7.91 2.73
N ALA A 141 -4.85 8.21 2.08
CA ALA A 141 -5.46 9.55 2.08
C ALA A 141 -5.77 10.02 3.51
N ARG A 142 -6.35 9.14 4.34
CA ARG A 142 -6.64 9.45 5.74
C ARG A 142 -5.37 9.70 6.54
N ALA A 143 -4.37 8.84 6.43
CA ALA A 143 -3.13 9.01 7.17
C ALA A 143 -2.40 10.31 6.78
N VAL A 144 -2.30 10.60 5.47
CA VAL A 144 -1.70 11.84 4.97
C VAL A 144 -2.46 13.06 5.48
N GLY A 145 -3.78 13.07 5.34
CA GLY A 145 -4.56 14.25 5.74
C GLY A 145 -4.65 14.44 7.25
N GLN A 146 -4.71 13.38 8.05
CA GLN A 146 -4.68 13.49 9.52
C GLN A 146 -3.32 13.98 10.02
N ALA A 147 -2.22 13.39 9.54
CA ALA A 147 -0.89 13.77 10.00
C ALA A 147 -0.43 15.13 9.46
N GLY A 148 -0.85 15.50 8.24
CA GLY A 148 -0.49 16.79 7.62
C GLY A 148 -1.50 17.92 7.84
N GLY A 149 -2.58 17.66 8.59
CA GLY A 149 -3.58 18.67 8.95
C GLY A 149 -4.37 19.19 7.76
N ALA A 150 -4.92 18.29 6.95
CA ALA A 150 -5.91 18.60 5.92
C ALA A 150 -7.23 19.03 6.55
N ASP A 151 -7.89 20.01 5.95
CA ASP A 151 -9.18 20.52 6.40
C ASP A 151 -10.33 19.57 6.06
N ALA A 152 -10.25 18.90 4.91
CA ALA A 152 -11.23 17.90 4.49
C ALA A 152 -10.57 16.64 3.91
N LEU A 153 -11.24 15.50 4.13
CA LEU A 153 -10.88 14.20 3.57
C LEU A 153 -11.97 13.73 2.61
N LEU A 154 -11.56 13.28 1.42
CA LEU A 154 -12.43 12.66 0.42
C LEU A 154 -12.07 11.18 0.33
N LEU A 155 -12.80 10.33 1.05
CA LEU A 155 -12.52 8.90 1.19
C LEU A 155 -13.66 8.06 0.59
N PRO A 156 -13.38 6.98 -0.16
CA PRO A 156 -14.42 6.14 -0.75
C PRO A 156 -15.31 5.45 0.30
N GLU A 157 -14.79 5.20 1.49
CA GLU A 157 -15.52 4.50 2.57
C GLU A 157 -16.46 5.41 3.35
N GLU A 158 -16.21 6.73 3.33
CA GLU A 158 -16.99 7.72 4.07
C GLU A 158 -17.26 8.94 3.17
N PRO A 159 -18.04 8.79 2.08
CA PRO A 159 -18.35 9.90 1.19
C PRO A 159 -19.23 10.93 1.91
N LEU A 160 -18.83 12.20 1.86
CA LEU A 160 -19.57 13.31 2.45
C LEU A 160 -20.42 14.01 1.39
N PRO A 161 -21.63 14.50 1.75
CA PRO A 161 -22.41 15.34 0.85
C PRO A 161 -21.68 16.65 0.58
N LEU A 162 -21.87 17.21 -0.61
CA LEU A 162 -21.20 18.44 -1.06
C LEU A 162 -21.41 19.60 -0.10
N GLU A 163 -22.61 19.72 0.48
CA GLU A 163 -22.98 20.75 1.45
C GLU A 163 -22.10 20.67 2.69
N ARG A 164 -21.83 19.46 3.19
CA ARG A 164 -20.97 19.27 4.35
C ARG A 164 -19.51 19.59 4.05
N LEU A 165 -19.03 19.18 2.87
CA LEU A 165 -17.68 19.52 2.41
C LEU A 165 -17.52 21.04 2.26
N LEU A 166 -18.55 21.73 1.77
CA LEU A 166 -18.57 23.18 1.63
C LEU A 166 -18.48 23.87 2.99
N GLU A 167 -19.27 23.45 3.98
CA GLU A 167 -19.21 24.00 5.35
C GLU A 167 -17.81 23.89 5.95
N ILE A 168 -17.18 22.71 5.82
CA ILE A 168 -15.82 22.45 6.30
C ILE A 168 -14.83 23.37 5.57
N THR A 169 -14.91 23.42 4.25
CA THR A 169 -13.99 24.21 3.41
C THR A 169 -14.14 25.71 3.67
N GLN A 170 -15.36 26.22 3.79
CA GLN A 170 -15.63 27.63 4.12
C GLN A 170 -15.12 27.98 5.52
N THR A 171 -15.26 27.08 6.50
CA THR A 171 -14.72 27.27 7.85
C THR A 171 -13.20 27.39 7.83
N ALA A 172 -12.51 26.52 7.07
CA ALA A 172 -11.07 26.57 6.89
C ALA A 172 -10.62 27.89 6.23
N VAL A 173 -11.29 28.29 5.15
CA VAL A 173 -11.00 29.55 4.44
C VAL A 173 -11.24 30.77 5.32
N ALA A 174 -12.28 30.77 6.16
CA ALA A 174 -12.51 31.88 7.10
C ALA A 174 -11.39 31.98 8.16
N ARG A 175 -10.77 30.86 8.54
CA ARG A 175 -9.69 30.81 9.54
C ARG A 175 -8.32 31.11 8.97
N HIS A 176 -8.01 30.55 7.80
CA HIS A 176 -6.64 30.52 7.25
C HIS A 176 -6.53 31.16 5.86
N ARG A 177 -7.63 31.61 5.25
CA ARG A 177 -7.74 32.15 3.88
C ARG A 177 -7.55 31.11 2.76
N PHE A 178 -7.16 29.90 3.08
CA PHE A 178 -7.05 28.77 2.15
C PHE A 178 -7.69 27.52 2.78
N ALA A 179 -7.77 26.45 2.00
CA ALA A 179 -8.14 25.13 2.50
C ALA A 179 -7.30 24.05 1.83
N LEU A 180 -6.95 23.03 2.59
CA LEU A 180 -6.21 21.85 2.17
C LEU A 180 -7.12 20.63 2.18
N ILE A 181 -7.17 19.93 1.06
CA ILE A 181 -7.99 18.74 0.88
C ILE A 181 -7.07 17.57 0.52
N VAL A 182 -7.27 16.43 1.17
CA VAL A 182 -6.63 15.17 0.77
C VAL A 182 -7.70 14.19 0.32
N ALA A 183 -7.48 13.57 -0.83
CA ALA A 183 -8.43 12.67 -1.46
C ALA A 183 -7.79 11.33 -1.82
N SER A 184 -8.55 10.25 -1.73
CA SER A 184 -8.16 8.98 -2.35
C SER A 184 -8.58 8.95 -3.83
N GLU A 185 -7.75 8.34 -4.68
CA GLU A 185 -8.08 8.08 -6.09
C GLU A 185 -9.40 7.29 -6.27
N GLY A 186 -9.82 6.53 -5.25
CA GLY A 186 -11.06 5.78 -5.24
C GLY A 186 -12.32 6.62 -4.97
N TYR A 187 -12.19 7.91 -4.62
CA TYR A 187 -13.34 8.74 -4.28
C TYR A 187 -14.27 8.98 -5.49
N PRO A 188 -15.58 8.72 -5.38
CA PRO A 188 -16.51 8.87 -6.50
C PRO A 188 -16.70 10.33 -6.89
N GLY A 189 -16.48 10.66 -8.17
CA GLY A 189 -16.71 12.02 -8.68
C GLY A 189 -15.76 13.06 -8.08
N LEU A 190 -14.52 12.68 -7.77
CA LEU A 190 -13.52 13.52 -7.13
C LEU A 190 -13.33 14.89 -7.80
N GLU A 191 -13.07 14.91 -9.11
CA GLU A 191 -12.82 16.17 -9.84
C GLU A 191 -14.04 17.10 -9.80
N ALA A 192 -15.22 16.58 -10.13
CA ALA A 192 -16.45 17.36 -10.10
C ALA A 192 -16.75 17.92 -8.70
N THR A 193 -16.44 17.15 -7.64
CA THR A 193 -16.59 17.60 -6.26
C THR A 193 -15.62 18.76 -5.95
N LEU A 194 -14.35 18.63 -6.34
CA LEU A 194 -13.33 19.68 -6.11
C LEU A 194 -13.63 20.95 -6.90
N GLU A 195 -14.11 20.83 -8.14
CA GLU A 195 -14.53 21.96 -8.97
C GLU A 195 -15.72 22.70 -8.33
N ALA A 196 -16.75 21.97 -7.89
CA ALA A 196 -17.91 22.56 -7.22
C ALA A 196 -17.53 23.28 -5.91
N LEU A 197 -16.59 22.72 -5.14
CA LEU A 197 -16.04 23.39 -3.95
C LEU A 197 -15.28 24.67 -4.32
N SER A 198 -14.43 24.62 -5.34
CA SER A 198 -13.66 25.78 -5.83
C SER A 198 -14.57 26.94 -6.24
N GLU A 199 -15.63 26.65 -7.01
CA GLU A 199 -16.60 27.65 -7.46
C GLU A 199 -17.36 28.28 -6.30
N ARG A 200 -17.90 27.46 -5.40
CA ARG A 200 -18.73 27.93 -4.27
C ARG A 200 -17.93 28.69 -3.20
N VAL A 201 -16.66 28.37 -3.04
CA VAL A 201 -15.76 29.06 -2.08
C VAL A 201 -15.11 30.29 -2.72
N GLY A 202 -15.07 30.38 -4.05
CA GLY A 202 -14.45 31.51 -4.77
C GLY A 202 -12.93 31.51 -4.73
N LEU A 203 -12.29 30.37 -4.43
CA LEU A 203 -10.84 30.20 -4.45
C LEU A 203 -10.41 29.32 -5.62
N ARG A 204 -9.33 29.72 -6.29
CA ARG A 204 -8.77 28.95 -7.40
C ARG A 204 -8.24 27.59 -6.93
N LEU A 205 -8.71 26.51 -7.55
CA LEU A 205 -8.23 25.15 -7.31
C LEU A 205 -6.77 24.96 -7.78
N ARG A 206 -5.98 24.31 -6.91
CA ARG A 206 -4.71 23.67 -7.23
C ARG A 206 -4.80 22.20 -6.85
N PHE A 207 -4.92 21.36 -7.86
CA PHE A 207 -5.05 19.93 -7.69
C PHE A 207 -3.78 19.24 -8.18
N ALA A 208 -3.16 18.42 -7.33
CA ALA A 208 -2.03 17.57 -7.70
C ALA A 208 -2.40 16.09 -7.66
N ARG A 209 -1.91 15.38 -8.69
CA ARG A 209 -1.98 13.93 -8.83
C ARG A 209 -0.56 13.36 -8.97
N PRO A 210 0.09 13.01 -7.86
CA PRO A 210 1.44 12.44 -7.89
C PRO A 210 1.49 11.08 -8.59
N SER A 211 0.36 10.37 -8.65
CA SER A 211 0.20 9.06 -9.28
C SER A 211 1.27 8.07 -8.77
N HIS A 212 1.89 7.33 -9.68
CA HIS A 212 2.87 6.27 -9.38
C HIS A 212 4.14 6.77 -8.67
N THR A 213 4.37 8.08 -8.57
CA THR A 213 5.45 8.64 -7.75
C THR A 213 5.32 8.19 -6.28
N LEU A 214 4.09 7.97 -5.79
CA LEU A 214 3.81 7.44 -4.44
C LEU A 214 4.27 6.00 -4.22
N ARG A 215 4.59 5.25 -5.29
CA ARG A 215 5.12 3.88 -5.20
C ARG A 215 6.66 3.82 -5.27
N GLY A 216 7.31 4.96 -5.52
CA GLY A 216 8.75 5.06 -5.72
C GLY A 216 9.47 5.74 -4.55
N GLY A 217 10.76 5.98 -4.73
CA GLY A 217 11.60 6.66 -3.74
C GLY A 217 12.37 5.71 -2.83
N ARG A 218 13.21 6.28 -1.96
CA ARG A 218 13.96 5.48 -0.98
C ARG A 218 13.02 5.12 0.18
N PRO A 219 12.99 3.86 0.64
CA PRO A 219 12.14 3.48 1.75
C PRO A 219 12.53 4.23 3.01
N SER A 220 11.54 4.61 3.81
CA SER A 220 11.70 5.25 5.11
C SER A 220 12.42 4.33 6.12
N ALA A 221 12.80 4.88 7.27
CA ALA A 221 13.37 4.07 8.34
C ALA A 221 12.36 3.03 8.87
N ARG A 222 11.09 3.40 9.00
CA ARG A 222 10.03 2.51 9.48
C ARG A 222 9.83 1.34 8.52
N ASP A 223 9.72 1.59 7.21
CA ASP A 223 9.54 0.52 6.21
C ASP A 223 10.74 -0.43 6.15
N ARG A 224 11.97 0.08 6.29
CA ARG A 224 13.17 -0.77 6.33
C ARG A 224 13.19 -1.68 7.56
N LEU A 225 12.83 -1.14 8.73
CA LEU A 225 12.78 -1.91 9.97
C LEU A 225 11.63 -2.92 9.95
N LEU A 226 10.45 -2.52 9.46
CA LEU A 226 9.30 -3.39 9.30
C LEU A 226 9.61 -4.56 8.36
N ALA A 227 10.18 -4.28 7.19
CA ALA A 227 10.57 -5.31 6.23
C ALA A 227 11.59 -6.29 6.83
N ARG A 228 12.55 -5.79 7.63
CA ARG A 228 13.51 -6.63 8.34
C ARG A 228 12.82 -7.55 9.35
N VAL A 229 12.00 -6.98 10.23
CA VAL A 229 11.31 -7.73 11.30
C VAL A 229 10.41 -8.81 10.71
N LEU A 230 9.62 -8.48 9.68
CA LEU A 230 8.77 -9.45 8.99
C LEU A 230 9.59 -10.54 8.26
N ALA A 231 10.69 -10.17 7.61
CA ALA A 231 11.54 -11.15 6.93
C ALA A 231 12.22 -12.12 7.92
N GLU A 232 12.75 -11.62 9.04
CA GLU A 232 13.39 -12.43 10.08
C GLU A 232 12.39 -13.44 10.68
N ALA A 233 11.22 -12.98 11.12
CA ALA A 233 10.17 -13.85 11.64
C ALA A 233 9.64 -14.82 10.55
N GLY A 234 9.50 -14.36 9.31
CA GLY A 234 9.05 -15.20 8.19
C GLY A 234 10.01 -16.35 7.90
N VAL A 235 11.33 -16.13 7.98
CA VAL A 235 12.34 -17.19 7.86
C VAL A 235 12.20 -18.20 9.00
N GLU A 236 11.98 -17.74 10.23
CA GLU A 236 11.76 -18.62 11.38
C GLU A 236 10.50 -19.48 11.20
N HIS A 237 9.40 -18.92 10.69
CA HIS A 237 8.19 -19.68 10.41
C HIS A 237 8.40 -20.74 9.33
N LEU A 238 9.08 -20.38 8.23
CA LEU A 238 9.42 -21.34 7.16
C LEU A 238 10.33 -22.46 7.68
N ALA A 239 11.34 -22.15 8.50
CA ALA A 239 12.24 -23.14 9.08
C ALA A 239 11.52 -24.14 10.00
N ASN A 240 10.41 -23.71 10.61
CA ASN A 240 9.54 -24.55 11.43
C ASN A 240 8.37 -25.18 10.65
N HIS A 241 8.42 -25.15 9.31
CA HIS A 241 7.38 -25.68 8.42
C HIS A 241 5.97 -25.09 8.67
N ARG A 242 5.90 -23.81 9.08
CA ARG A 242 4.64 -23.09 9.31
C ARG A 242 4.29 -22.22 8.11
N SER A 243 3.05 -22.34 7.65
CA SER A 243 2.50 -21.51 6.56
C SER A 243 1.50 -20.48 7.09
N GLY A 244 1.44 -19.31 6.45
CA GLY A 244 0.47 -18.26 6.77
C GLY A 244 0.89 -16.88 6.25
N ALA A 245 0.02 -15.89 6.44
CA ALA A 245 0.35 -14.50 6.24
C ALA A 245 0.95 -13.94 7.54
N LEU A 246 2.13 -13.35 7.48
CA LEU A 246 2.78 -12.72 8.63
C LEU A 246 2.40 -11.23 8.64
N LEU A 247 1.54 -10.86 9.57
CA LEU A 247 0.91 -9.54 9.66
C LEU A 247 1.38 -8.80 10.91
N ILE A 248 1.19 -7.49 10.96
CA ILE A 248 1.42 -6.71 12.19
C ILE A 248 0.11 -6.59 12.96
N GLN A 249 0.09 -7.08 14.19
CA GLN A 249 -1.02 -6.94 15.13
C GLN A 249 -0.47 -6.50 16.48
N GLN A 250 -1.03 -5.44 17.05
CA GLN A 250 -0.56 -4.82 18.29
C GLN A 250 0.94 -4.52 18.25
N GLY A 251 1.43 -4.05 17.10
CA GLY A 251 2.84 -3.73 16.86
C GLY A 251 3.79 -4.94 16.79
N GLN A 252 3.29 -6.18 16.77
CA GLN A 252 4.10 -7.40 16.71
C GLN A 252 3.80 -8.22 15.45
N PRO A 253 4.79 -8.94 14.88
CA PRO A 253 4.55 -9.92 13.83
C PRO A 253 3.75 -11.11 14.36
N VAL A 254 2.60 -11.37 13.74
CA VAL A 254 1.73 -12.51 14.06
C VAL A 254 1.48 -13.30 12.79
N LEU A 255 1.75 -14.61 12.83
CA LEU A 255 1.45 -15.50 11.73
C LEU A 255 -0.03 -15.89 11.78
N VAL A 256 -0.78 -15.45 10.78
CA VAL A 256 -2.20 -15.74 10.61
C VAL A 256 -2.36 -16.80 9.52
N PRO A 257 -3.08 -17.91 9.75
CA PRO A 257 -3.40 -18.88 8.72
C PRO A 257 -4.07 -18.22 7.52
N PHE A 258 -3.69 -18.60 6.29
CA PHE A 258 -4.24 -17.98 5.09
C PHE A 258 -5.77 -18.13 4.97
N GLU A 259 -6.34 -19.17 5.58
CA GLU A 259 -7.77 -19.43 5.65
C GLU A 259 -8.54 -18.38 6.45
N GLN A 260 -7.87 -17.77 7.44
CA GLN A 260 -8.42 -16.74 8.32
C GLN A 260 -8.18 -15.32 7.79
N LEU A 261 -7.47 -15.18 6.66
CA LEU A 261 -7.24 -13.89 6.04
C LEU A 261 -8.50 -13.45 5.29
N GLU A 262 -9.14 -12.41 5.80
CA GLU A 262 -10.26 -11.74 5.11
C GLU A 262 -9.75 -11.05 3.83
N PRO A 263 -10.59 -10.93 2.79
CA PRO A 263 -10.18 -10.36 1.51
C PRO A 263 -9.92 -8.85 1.56
N TYR A 264 -10.50 -8.15 2.54
CA TYR A 264 -10.42 -6.70 2.67
C TYR A 264 -10.25 -6.29 4.13
N LYS A 265 -9.42 -5.28 4.37
CA LYS A 265 -9.29 -4.65 5.69
C LYS A 265 -10.52 -3.80 5.99
N THR A 266 -11.11 -4.00 7.16
CA THR A 266 -12.20 -3.14 7.64
C THR A 266 -11.71 -1.70 7.75
N PRO A 267 -12.39 -0.73 7.11
CA PRO A 267 -12.03 0.66 7.21
C PRO A 267 -12.20 1.17 8.65
N PHE A 268 -11.16 1.82 9.16
CA PHE A 268 -11.22 2.80 10.24
C PHE A 268 -11.99 2.43 11.52
N GLY A 269 -11.78 1.23 12.05
CA GLY A 269 -12.18 0.91 13.44
C GLY A 269 -13.67 0.64 13.64
N GLN A 270 -14.37 0.09 12.65
CA GLN A 270 -15.59 -0.68 12.94
C GLN A 270 -15.18 -1.97 13.65
N VAL A 271 -15.15 -1.92 14.99
CA VAL A 271 -15.18 -3.09 15.88
C VAL A 271 -16.63 -3.38 16.22
#